data_AF-A0A7S2XUF2-F1
#
_entry.id   AF-A0A7S2XUF2-F1
#
_cell.length_a   1.000
_cell.length_b   1.000
_cell.length_c   1.000
_cell.angle_alpha   90.00
_cell.angle_beta   90.00
_cell.angle_gamma   90.00
#
_symmetry.space_group_name_H-M   'P 1'
#
loop_
_entity.id
_entity.type
_entity.pdbx_description
1 polymer ?
#
loop_
_entity_poly.entity_id
_entity_poly.type
_entity_poly.pdbx_seq_one_letter_code
_entity_poly.pdbx_strand_id
1 'polypeptide(L)'
;EEVEGGLKAEIGSLYDSLREEKSKCTRLTSKNKVLKSQSAEHEEQLRTEKKKMKKKLVQRVDQVKEKTAVSLEKTAASFEELKEKEDSFQREIDSLMKKEDTYKQEIDVMKVHMQAMELELQVEKENVQSMRDEADARVKETQLRNDQFKYRFESQDERIKDLEQQLSSLYQAFEMLQSEQTEETLHRSKLEMHLNEADSKVASQLHTEMENQLGLSSPALKSERMTTDEHMSASTPVLQSPLSLDQTTPPTNENQNIYSPMASAASLHAATSPSTRAFKNASATRPRSTSFGVGRRSISTGRAGSDRRAKLVESNSDVADEDKLVSGYLWKRDKSGMKSWKKRWFFLDGGDGNYHIRYSDGPKTKIKGELGPIKRGVSTVHQTKEFPNKPYCFVLHVGGHQDPGAPSLYAAASNDQDILKWLFALRVATGAYQPKASSSQNAASLTSSNRDEQEEKDREMALMLASME
;
A
#
# COMPACT_ATOMS: atom_id res chain seq x y z
N GLU A 1 135.30 -63.94 -96.17
CA GLU A 1 135.54 -62.82 -95.24
C GLU A 1 134.40 -61.79 -95.25
N GLU A 2 134.00 -61.20 -96.39
CA GLU A 2 132.88 -60.21 -96.41
C GLU A 2 131.59 -60.68 -95.71
N VAL A 3 131.17 -61.93 -95.94
CA VAL A 3 129.97 -62.52 -95.28
C VAL A 3 130.13 -62.61 -93.76
N GLU A 4 131.34 -62.85 -93.24
CA GLU A 4 131.62 -62.82 -91.79
C GLU A 4 131.63 -61.39 -91.23
N GLY A 5 132.10 -60.41 -92.02
CA GLY A 5 132.01 -59.00 -91.66
C GLY A 5 130.57 -58.54 -91.55
N GLY A 6 129.73 -58.90 -92.54
CA GLY A 6 128.29 -58.67 -92.53
C GLY A 6 127.61 -59.30 -91.32
N LEU A 7 127.82 -60.61 -91.09
CA LEU A 7 127.24 -61.30 -89.93
C LEU A 7 127.73 -60.74 -88.58
N LYS A 8 128.99 -60.31 -88.45
CA LYS A 8 129.47 -59.68 -87.21
C LYS A 8 128.89 -58.28 -87.00
N ALA A 9 128.69 -57.50 -88.06
CA ALA A 9 128.00 -56.21 -87.99
C ALA A 9 126.50 -56.37 -87.68
N GLU A 10 125.84 -57.37 -88.27
CA GLU A 10 124.43 -57.69 -88.04
C GLU A 10 124.21 -58.25 -86.62
N ILE A 11 125.06 -59.18 -86.15
CA ILE A 11 125.05 -59.66 -84.76
C ILE A 11 125.33 -58.52 -83.78
N GLY A 12 126.24 -57.59 -84.11
CA GLY A 12 126.48 -56.38 -83.33
C GLY A 12 125.25 -55.48 -83.26
N SER A 13 124.63 -55.18 -84.41
CA SER A 13 123.39 -54.40 -84.52
C SER A 13 122.21 -55.05 -83.80
N LEU A 14 122.10 -56.39 -83.85
CA LEU A 14 121.12 -57.16 -83.09
C LEU A 14 121.42 -57.15 -81.58
N TYR A 15 122.68 -57.17 -81.15
CA TYR A 15 123.06 -57.04 -79.74
C TYR A 15 122.78 -55.64 -79.20
N ASP A 16 123.05 -54.58 -79.96
CA ASP A 16 122.72 -53.21 -79.56
C ASP A 16 121.21 -52.94 -79.66
N SER A 17 120.49 -53.51 -80.64
CA SER A 17 119.02 -53.47 -80.68
C SER A 17 118.39 -54.24 -79.52
N LEU A 18 118.95 -55.40 -79.14
CA LEU A 18 118.50 -56.17 -77.98
C LEU A 18 118.85 -55.45 -76.67
N ARG A 19 120.00 -54.77 -76.59
CA ARG A 19 120.35 -53.88 -75.47
C ARG A 19 119.41 -52.68 -75.41
N GLU A 20 119.08 -52.07 -76.53
CA GLU A 20 118.17 -50.94 -76.61
C GLU A 20 116.75 -51.36 -76.22
N GLU A 21 116.20 -52.47 -76.77
CA GLU A 21 114.91 -52.99 -76.33
C GLU A 21 114.93 -53.48 -74.87
N LYS A 22 116.05 -54.00 -74.35
CA LYS A 22 116.16 -54.30 -72.91
C LYS A 22 116.18 -53.00 -72.07
N SER A 23 116.75 -51.91 -72.58
CA SER A 23 116.70 -50.57 -71.96
C SER A 23 115.30 -49.91 -72.07
N LYS A 24 114.59 -50.15 -73.17
CA LYS A 24 113.24 -49.67 -73.45
C LYS A 24 112.21 -50.46 -72.67
N CYS A 25 112.37 -51.78 -72.55
CA CYS A 25 111.61 -52.66 -71.67
C CYS A 25 111.80 -52.28 -70.19
N THR A 26 113.02 -52.01 -69.73
CA THR A 26 113.27 -51.52 -68.35
C THR A 26 112.75 -50.09 -68.11
N ARG A 27 112.85 -49.19 -69.10
CA ARG A 27 112.12 -47.90 -69.09
C ARG A 27 110.61 -48.10 -69.02
N LEU A 28 110.05 -49.06 -69.76
CA LEU A 28 108.61 -49.35 -69.78
C LEU A 28 108.14 -50.01 -68.47
N THR A 29 108.91 -50.92 -67.86
CA THR A 29 108.58 -51.43 -66.52
C THR A 29 108.67 -50.33 -65.47
N SER A 30 109.67 -49.45 -65.55
CA SER A 30 109.78 -48.28 -64.67
C SER A 30 108.60 -47.31 -64.85
N LYS A 31 108.23 -47.00 -66.11
CA LYS A 31 107.08 -46.14 -66.43
C LYS A 31 105.75 -46.78 -66.03
N ASN A 32 105.59 -48.09 -66.18
CA ASN A 32 104.41 -48.84 -65.72
C ASN A 32 104.34 -48.87 -64.18
N LYS A 33 105.47 -48.99 -63.48
CA LYS A 33 105.55 -48.87 -62.01
C LYS A 33 105.15 -47.47 -61.53
N VAL A 34 105.60 -46.41 -62.20
CA VAL A 34 105.20 -45.02 -61.91
C VAL A 34 103.70 -44.81 -62.20
N LEU A 35 103.20 -45.23 -63.37
CA LEU A 35 101.78 -45.14 -63.70
C LEU A 35 100.89 -45.93 -62.71
N LYS A 36 101.38 -47.05 -62.18
CA LYS A 36 100.69 -47.80 -61.12
C LYS A 36 100.69 -47.08 -59.77
N SER A 37 101.75 -46.37 -59.38
CA SER A 37 101.70 -45.55 -58.16
C SER A 37 100.74 -44.37 -58.36
N GLN A 38 100.85 -43.63 -59.46
CA GLN A 38 99.96 -42.52 -59.80
C GLN A 38 98.49 -42.95 -59.86
N SER A 39 98.20 -44.14 -60.42
CA SER A 39 96.83 -44.69 -60.43
C SER A 39 96.34 -45.05 -59.02
N ALA A 40 97.20 -45.59 -58.15
CA ALA A 40 96.85 -45.92 -56.76
C ALA A 40 96.65 -44.66 -55.91
N GLU A 41 97.54 -43.67 -56.07
CA GLU A 41 97.45 -42.33 -55.45
C GLU A 41 96.14 -41.62 -55.87
N HIS A 42 95.79 -41.66 -57.17
CA HIS A 42 94.54 -41.09 -57.67
C HIS A 42 93.30 -41.85 -57.18
N GLU A 43 93.35 -43.19 -57.07
CA GLU A 43 92.29 -43.97 -56.40
C GLU A 43 92.15 -43.61 -54.92
N GLU A 44 93.25 -43.39 -54.19
CA GLU A 44 93.21 -42.99 -52.79
C GLU A 44 92.69 -41.55 -52.60
N GLN A 45 93.05 -40.63 -53.51
CA GLN A 45 92.45 -39.30 -53.59
C GLN A 45 90.93 -39.39 -53.84
N LEU A 46 90.49 -40.20 -54.80
CA LEU A 46 89.05 -40.43 -55.05
C LEU A 46 88.34 -41.08 -53.84
N ARG A 47 88.98 -42.04 -53.15
CA ARG A 47 88.43 -42.68 -51.94
C ARG A 47 88.32 -41.69 -50.78
N THR A 48 89.30 -40.80 -50.60
CA THR A 48 89.30 -39.79 -49.53
C THR A 48 88.33 -38.64 -49.83
N GLU A 49 88.30 -38.13 -51.07
CA GLU A 49 87.27 -37.18 -51.54
C GLU A 49 85.85 -37.76 -51.40
N LYS A 50 85.62 -39.01 -51.82
CA LYS A 50 84.30 -39.66 -51.68
C LYS A 50 83.89 -39.85 -50.21
N LYS A 51 84.83 -40.19 -49.31
CA LYS A 51 84.58 -40.21 -47.84
C LYS A 51 84.24 -38.81 -47.31
N LYS A 52 84.98 -37.78 -47.71
CA LYS A 52 84.82 -36.37 -47.32
C LYS A 52 83.50 -35.78 -47.82
N MET A 53 83.11 -36.06 -49.07
CA MET A 53 81.80 -35.71 -49.62
C MET A 53 80.66 -36.46 -48.93
N LYS A 54 80.79 -37.78 -48.67
CA LYS A 54 79.77 -38.53 -47.90
C LYS A 54 79.59 -37.95 -46.49
N LYS A 55 80.67 -37.59 -45.80
CA LYS A 55 80.61 -36.93 -44.47
C LYS A 55 79.91 -35.57 -44.54
N LYS A 56 80.24 -34.72 -45.54
CA LYS A 56 79.56 -33.44 -45.78
C LYS A 56 78.07 -33.62 -46.08
N LEU A 57 77.69 -34.65 -46.85
CA LEU A 57 76.30 -34.92 -47.21
C LEU A 57 75.48 -35.37 -46.00
N VAL A 58 76.01 -36.30 -45.19
CA VAL A 58 75.38 -36.72 -43.92
C VAL A 58 75.19 -35.51 -43.00
N GLN A 59 76.26 -34.71 -42.78
CA GLN A 59 76.19 -33.51 -41.96
C GLN A 59 75.13 -32.50 -42.44
N ARG A 60 74.96 -32.34 -43.77
CA ARG A 60 73.89 -31.49 -44.33
C ARG A 60 72.49 -32.09 -44.13
N VAL A 61 72.33 -33.40 -44.30
CA VAL A 61 71.05 -34.10 -44.06
C VAL A 61 70.64 -33.96 -42.60
N ASP A 62 71.57 -34.11 -41.66
CA ASP A 62 71.28 -34.01 -40.24
C ASP A 62 70.99 -32.55 -39.82
N GLN A 63 71.73 -31.56 -40.35
CA GLN A 63 71.40 -30.14 -40.20
C GLN A 63 70.03 -29.75 -40.79
N VAL A 64 69.59 -30.39 -41.88
CA VAL A 64 68.26 -30.18 -42.45
C VAL A 64 67.20 -30.80 -41.54
N LYS A 65 67.37 -32.04 -41.08
CA LYS A 65 66.47 -32.69 -40.12
C LYS A 65 66.28 -31.86 -38.86
N GLU A 66 67.38 -31.42 -38.25
CA GLU A 66 67.42 -30.57 -37.06
C GLU A 66 66.61 -29.28 -37.28
N LYS A 67 66.87 -28.56 -38.38
CA LYS A 67 66.11 -27.35 -38.74
C LYS A 67 64.63 -27.63 -39.00
N THR A 68 64.28 -28.74 -39.65
CA THR A 68 62.86 -29.11 -39.84
C THR A 68 62.18 -29.49 -38.53
N ALA A 69 62.87 -30.18 -37.61
CA ALA A 69 62.33 -30.53 -36.30
C ALA A 69 62.06 -29.27 -35.45
N VAL A 70 63.04 -28.37 -35.32
CA VAL A 70 62.89 -27.09 -34.61
C VAL A 70 61.82 -26.21 -35.25
N SER A 71 61.68 -26.22 -36.58
CA SER A 71 60.61 -25.49 -37.27
C SER A 71 59.23 -26.09 -36.99
N LEU A 72 59.11 -27.42 -36.98
CA LEU A 72 57.85 -28.12 -36.69
C LEU A 72 57.42 -27.93 -35.23
N GLU A 73 58.37 -28.05 -34.29
CA GLU A 73 58.18 -27.79 -32.86
C GLU A 73 57.70 -26.36 -32.62
N LYS A 74 58.32 -25.36 -33.28
CA LYS A 74 57.87 -23.96 -33.20
C LYS A 74 56.47 -23.76 -33.79
N THR A 75 56.11 -24.42 -34.88
CA THR A 75 54.74 -24.35 -35.42
C THR A 75 53.72 -25.05 -34.53
N ALA A 76 54.08 -26.16 -33.87
CA ALA A 76 53.20 -26.85 -32.93
C ALA A 76 52.94 -26.01 -31.68
N ALA A 77 53.98 -25.40 -31.09
CA ALA A 77 53.83 -24.47 -29.98
C ALA A 77 52.95 -23.26 -30.34
N SER A 78 53.15 -22.69 -31.53
CA SER A 78 52.31 -21.60 -32.03
C SER A 78 50.85 -22.01 -32.32
N PHE A 79 50.59 -23.28 -32.59
CA PHE A 79 49.23 -23.80 -32.80
C PHE A 79 48.50 -23.98 -31.47
N GLU A 80 49.18 -24.53 -30.46
CA GLU A 80 48.59 -24.69 -29.12
C GLU A 80 48.34 -23.30 -28.47
N GLU A 81 49.23 -22.31 -28.65
CA GLU A 81 49.02 -20.93 -28.19
C GLU A 81 47.80 -20.25 -28.87
N LEU A 82 47.51 -20.59 -30.13
CA LEU A 82 46.30 -20.11 -30.83
C LEU A 82 45.04 -20.81 -30.31
N LYS A 83 45.12 -22.11 -30.05
CA LYS A 83 44.03 -22.91 -29.49
C LYS A 83 43.66 -22.53 -28.06
N GLU A 84 44.65 -22.25 -27.19
CA GLU A 84 44.40 -21.71 -25.85
C GLU A 84 43.66 -20.36 -25.89
N LYS A 85 43.94 -19.52 -26.91
CA LYS A 85 43.23 -18.26 -27.15
C LYS A 85 41.82 -18.48 -27.70
N GLU A 86 41.63 -19.41 -28.62
CA GLU A 86 40.30 -19.82 -29.12
C GLU A 86 39.41 -20.33 -27.96
N ASP A 87 39.92 -21.25 -27.14
CA ASP A 87 39.26 -21.72 -25.92
C ASP A 87 38.97 -20.57 -24.94
N SER A 88 39.83 -19.55 -24.88
CA SER A 88 39.63 -18.37 -24.03
C SER A 88 38.51 -17.46 -24.57
N PHE A 89 38.50 -17.18 -25.87
CA PHE A 89 37.45 -16.37 -26.50
C PHE A 89 36.09 -17.07 -26.44
N GLN A 90 36.02 -18.40 -26.62
CA GLN A 90 34.76 -19.13 -26.46
C GLN A 90 34.23 -19.02 -25.02
N ARG A 91 35.10 -19.12 -24.00
CA ARG A 91 34.72 -18.89 -22.59
C ARG A 91 34.24 -17.47 -22.32
N GLU A 92 34.76 -16.47 -23.05
CA GLU A 92 34.29 -15.09 -22.97
C GLU A 92 32.92 -14.90 -23.65
N ILE A 93 32.71 -15.48 -24.84
CA ILE A 93 31.42 -15.50 -25.54
C ILE A 93 30.33 -16.16 -24.68
N ASP A 94 30.62 -17.34 -24.12
CA ASP A 94 29.71 -18.06 -23.19
C ASP A 94 29.40 -17.26 -21.91
N SER A 95 30.30 -16.37 -21.49
CA SER A 95 30.12 -15.47 -20.34
C SER A 95 29.26 -14.26 -20.71
N LEU A 96 29.44 -13.72 -21.92
CA LEU A 96 28.64 -12.62 -22.45
C LEU A 96 27.19 -13.04 -22.73
N MET A 97 26.95 -14.20 -23.35
CA MET A 97 25.58 -14.71 -23.57
C MET A 97 24.81 -14.87 -22.26
N LYS A 98 25.44 -15.41 -21.21
CA LYS A 98 24.81 -15.55 -19.88
C LYS A 98 24.46 -14.19 -19.25
N LYS A 99 25.26 -13.14 -19.49
CA LYS A 99 24.93 -11.78 -19.05
C LYS A 99 23.77 -11.22 -19.87
N GLU A 100 23.76 -11.42 -21.19
CA GLU A 100 22.68 -11.00 -22.08
C GLU A 100 21.33 -11.59 -21.64
N ASP A 101 21.28 -12.89 -21.35
CA ASP A 101 20.07 -13.57 -20.86
C ASP A 101 19.67 -13.09 -19.45
N THR A 102 20.65 -12.76 -18.59
CA THR A 102 20.37 -12.13 -17.28
C THR A 102 19.71 -10.76 -17.47
N TYR A 103 20.21 -9.92 -18.37
CA TYR A 103 19.64 -8.60 -18.65
C TYR A 103 18.26 -8.69 -19.33
N LYS A 104 18.01 -9.67 -20.21
CA LYS A 104 16.65 -9.95 -20.74
C LYS A 104 15.67 -10.26 -19.61
N GLN A 105 16.07 -11.14 -18.67
CA GLN A 105 15.23 -11.49 -17.52
C GLN A 105 14.95 -10.27 -16.62
N GLU A 106 15.94 -9.41 -16.40
CA GLU A 106 15.77 -8.16 -15.64
C GLU A 106 14.81 -7.18 -16.33
N ILE A 107 14.91 -7.03 -17.66
CA ILE A 107 14.00 -6.21 -18.48
C ILE A 107 12.56 -6.76 -18.43
N ASP A 108 12.35 -8.07 -18.53
CA ASP A 108 11.02 -8.67 -18.46
C ASP A 108 10.39 -8.50 -17.07
N VAL A 109 11.16 -8.65 -15.99
CA VAL A 109 10.69 -8.37 -14.62
C VAL A 109 10.32 -6.89 -14.45
N MET A 110 11.15 -5.97 -14.97
CA MET A 110 10.88 -4.53 -14.92
C MET A 110 9.63 -4.15 -15.71
N LYS A 111 9.41 -4.78 -16.87
CA LYS A 111 8.22 -4.60 -17.71
C LYS A 111 6.94 -5.07 -17.02
N VAL A 112 6.96 -6.24 -16.36
CA VAL A 112 5.83 -6.73 -15.56
C VAL A 112 5.55 -5.80 -14.37
N HIS A 113 6.59 -5.29 -13.69
CA HIS A 113 6.42 -4.34 -12.60
C HIS A 113 5.79 -3.01 -13.06
N MET A 114 6.23 -2.48 -14.21
CA MET A 114 5.67 -1.28 -14.83
C MET A 114 4.18 -1.46 -15.19
N GLN A 115 3.80 -2.61 -15.75
CA GLN A 115 2.38 -2.92 -16.04
C GLN A 115 1.53 -3.05 -14.77
N ALA A 116 2.08 -3.58 -13.67
CA ALA A 116 1.39 -3.62 -12.39
C ALA A 116 1.17 -2.21 -11.81
N MET A 117 2.17 -1.33 -11.91
CA MET A 117 2.10 0.06 -11.47
C MET A 117 1.10 0.90 -12.31
N GLU A 118 1.02 0.65 -13.62
CA GLU A 118 0.03 1.28 -14.51
C GLU A 118 -1.40 0.87 -14.14
N LEU A 119 -1.62 -0.41 -13.79
CA LEU A 119 -2.91 -0.91 -13.32
C LEU A 119 -3.29 -0.34 -11.94
N GLU A 120 -2.34 -0.26 -11.00
CA GLU A 120 -2.55 0.35 -9.68
C GLU A 120 -2.95 1.84 -9.80
N LEU A 121 -2.22 2.60 -10.64
CA LEU A 121 -2.54 3.99 -10.96
C LEU A 121 -3.92 4.16 -11.62
N GLN A 122 -4.38 3.19 -12.43
CA GLN A 122 -5.72 3.21 -13.00
C GLN A 122 -6.80 2.99 -11.93
N VAL A 123 -6.61 2.04 -11.02
CA VAL A 123 -7.52 1.81 -9.88
C VAL A 123 -7.58 3.02 -8.96
N GLU A 124 -6.45 3.70 -8.71
CA GLU A 124 -6.45 4.95 -7.93
C GLU A 124 -7.23 6.08 -8.62
N LYS A 125 -7.11 6.26 -9.94
CA LYS A 125 -7.90 7.24 -10.70
C LYS A 125 -9.40 6.99 -10.60
N GLU A 126 -9.82 5.73 -10.74
CA GLU A 126 -11.24 5.34 -10.64
C GLU A 126 -11.78 5.55 -9.22
N ASN A 127 -10.99 5.24 -8.19
CA ASN A 127 -11.32 5.50 -6.79
C ASN A 127 -11.42 7.02 -6.49
N VAL A 128 -10.50 7.85 -7.02
CA VAL A 128 -10.54 9.32 -6.89
C VAL A 128 -11.77 9.91 -7.60
N GLN A 129 -12.14 9.39 -8.78
CA GLN A 129 -13.35 9.83 -9.48
C GLN A 129 -14.62 9.45 -8.70
N SER A 130 -14.72 8.22 -8.20
CA SER A 130 -15.83 7.77 -7.33
C SER A 130 -15.97 8.64 -6.07
N MET A 131 -14.84 8.98 -5.42
CA MET A 131 -14.81 9.91 -4.28
C MET A 131 -15.27 11.33 -4.63
N ARG A 132 -14.97 11.83 -5.84
CA ARG A 132 -15.49 13.11 -6.36
C ARG A 132 -17.00 13.03 -6.59
N ASP A 133 -17.49 11.96 -7.21
CA ASP A 133 -18.91 11.78 -7.50
C ASP A 133 -19.74 11.66 -6.19
N GLU A 134 -19.21 11.01 -5.15
CA GLU A 134 -19.79 11.00 -3.80
C GLU A 134 -19.84 12.42 -3.17
N ALA A 135 -18.78 13.23 -3.34
CA ALA A 135 -18.74 14.60 -2.84
C ALA A 135 -19.76 15.51 -3.55
N ASP A 136 -19.82 15.44 -4.88
CA ASP A 136 -20.78 16.21 -5.69
C ASP A 136 -22.23 15.81 -5.40
N ALA A 137 -22.48 14.53 -5.10
CA ALA A 137 -23.79 14.06 -4.63
C ALA A 137 -24.18 14.68 -3.28
N ARG A 138 -23.26 14.73 -2.31
CA ARG A 138 -23.50 15.39 -1.02
C ARG A 138 -23.74 16.89 -1.14
N VAL A 139 -23.01 17.59 -2.03
CA VAL A 139 -23.22 19.03 -2.27
C VAL A 139 -24.61 19.30 -2.84
N LYS A 140 -25.13 18.41 -3.71
CA LYS A 140 -26.50 18.48 -4.21
C LYS A 140 -27.54 18.19 -3.12
N GLU A 141 -27.27 17.23 -2.24
CA GLU A 141 -28.13 16.91 -1.08
C GLU A 141 -28.22 18.07 -0.08
N THR A 142 -27.08 18.68 0.29
CA THR A 142 -27.07 19.82 1.22
C THR A 142 -27.70 21.07 0.60
N GLN A 143 -27.49 21.32 -0.69
CA GLN A 143 -28.18 22.39 -1.41
C GLN A 143 -29.70 22.19 -1.39
N LEU A 144 -30.20 21.02 -1.79
CA LEU A 144 -31.63 20.70 -1.75
C LEU A 144 -32.23 20.85 -0.34
N ARG A 145 -31.49 20.47 0.70
CA ARG A 145 -31.90 20.64 2.09
C ARG A 145 -31.95 22.12 2.51
N ASN A 146 -31.00 22.93 2.06
CA ASN A 146 -31.01 24.39 2.29
C ASN A 146 -32.19 25.06 1.57
N ASP A 147 -32.48 24.67 0.32
CA ASP A 147 -33.63 25.16 -0.42
C ASP A 147 -34.95 24.79 0.27
N GLN A 148 -35.07 23.55 0.77
CA GLN A 148 -36.23 23.13 1.58
C GLN A 148 -36.37 23.92 2.90
N PHE A 149 -35.28 24.30 3.56
CA PHE A 149 -35.36 25.17 4.73
C PHE A 149 -35.78 26.59 4.34
N LYS A 150 -35.22 27.14 3.25
CA LYS A 150 -35.58 28.47 2.74
C LYS A 150 -37.09 28.58 2.47
N TYR A 151 -37.68 27.66 1.71
CA TYR A 151 -39.13 27.67 1.45
C TYR A 151 -39.99 27.54 2.72
N ARG A 152 -39.50 26.86 3.76
CA ARG A 152 -40.20 26.78 5.05
C ARG A 152 -40.16 28.10 5.81
N PHE A 153 -39.02 28.80 5.80
CA PHE A 153 -38.92 30.13 6.40
C PHE A 153 -39.77 31.16 5.63
N GLU A 154 -39.73 31.16 4.29
CA GLU A 154 -40.57 32.04 3.46
C GLU A 154 -42.06 31.86 3.77
N SER A 155 -42.53 30.61 3.87
CA SER A 155 -43.93 30.30 4.25
C SER A 155 -44.27 30.64 5.72
N GLN A 156 -43.29 30.63 6.62
CA GLN A 156 -43.48 31.10 8.01
C GLN A 156 -43.55 32.63 8.06
N ASP A 157 -42.71 33.35 7.32
CA ASP A 157 -42.71 34.81 7.23
C ASP A 157 -43.99 35.35 6.60
N GLU A 158 -44.55 34.67 5.59
CA GLU A 158 -45.88 34.96 5.05
C GLU A 158 -46.97 34.81 6.14
N ARG A 159 -46.98 33.68 6.85
CA ARG A 159 -47.95 33.45 7.94
C ARG A 159 -47.82 34.43 9.10
N ILE A 160 -46.61 34.92 9.40
CA ILE A 160 -46.38 35.95 10.41
C ILE A 160 -47.02 37.28 9.95
N LYS A 161 -46.78 37.70 8.70
CA LYS A 161 -47.39 38.93 8.13
C LYS A 161 -48.92 38.87 8.11
N ASP A 162 -49.51 37.72 7.77
CA ASP A 162 -50.95 37.51 7.83
C ASP A 162 -51.51 37.72 9.26
N LEU A 163 -50.81 37.21 10.28
CA LEU A 163 -51.19 37.38 11.68
C LEU A 163 -50.97 38.81 12.18
N GLU A 164 -49.91 39.48 11.75
CA GLU A 164 -49.67 40.91 12.02
C GLU A 164 -50.76 41.78 11.39
N GLN A 165 -51.19 41.49 10.16
CA GLN A 165 -52.29 42.19 9.49
C GLN A 165 -53.64 41.95 10.20
N GLN A 166 -53.92 40.71 10.64
CA GLN A 166 -55.11 40.39 11.42
C GLN A 166 -55.12 41.13 12.76
N LEU A 167 -53.99 41.17 13.47
CA LEU A 167 -53.84 41.88 14.73
C LEU A 167 -53.97 43.40 14.56
N SER A 168 -53.38 43.97 13.51
CA SER A 168 -53.53 45.39 13.16
C SER A 168 -54.99 45.74 12.86
N SER A 169 -55.70 44.89 12.11
CA SER A 169 -57.13 45.05 11.80
C SER A 169 -57.99 44.98 13.07
N LEU A 170 -57.65 44.11 14.03
CA LEU A 170 -58.34 44.00 15.31
C LEU A 170 -58.12 45.24 16.19
N TYR A 171 -56.90 45.79 16.24
CA TYR A 171 -56.64 47.04 16.95
C TYR A 171 -57.38 48.23 16.32
N GLN A 172 -57.44 48.32 14.99
CA GLN A 172 -58.22 49.36 14.31
C GLN A 172 -59.72 49.25 14.62
N ALA A 173 -60.28 48.03 14.64
CA ALA A 173 -61.67 47.82 15.02
C ALA A 173 -61.95 48.18 16.50
N PHE A 174 -60.98 47.96 17.39
CA PHE A 174 -61.07 48.34 18.80
C PHE A 174 -60.98 49.86 18.99
N GLU A 175 -60.12 50.56 18.23
CA GLU A 175 -60.05 52.03 18.19
C GLU A 175 -61.36 52.65 17.70
N MET A 176 -61.96 52.09 16.64
CA MET A 176 -63.28 52.50 16.16
C MET A 176 -64.38 52.30 17.21
N LEU A 177 -64.39 51.15 17.90
CA LEU A 177 -65.35 50.88 18.98
C LEU A 177 -65.17 51.81 20.19
N GLN A 178 -63.94 52.20 20.52
CA GLN A 178 -63.69 53.22 21.54
C GLN A 178 -64.21 54.60 21.10
N SER A 179 -64.00 54.99 19.83
CA SER A 179 -64.59 56.22 19.28
C SER A 179 -66.11 56.20 19.41
N GLU A 180 -66.77 55.14 18.94
CA GLU A 180 -68.22 54.96 19.01
C GLU A 180 -68.72 55.02 20.46
N GLN A 181 -68.03 54.39 21.42
CA GLN A 181 -68.38 54.47 22.84
C GLN A 181 -68.22 55.89 23.42
N THR A 182 -67.19 56.64 23.00
CA THR A 182 -67.04 58.05 23.41
C THR A 182 -68.07 58.97 22.78
N GLU A 183 -68.50 58.69 21.54
CA GLU A 183 -69.60 59.41 20.88
C GLU A 183 -70.96 59.08 21.50
N GLU A 184 -71.23 57.81 21.84
CA GLU A 184 -72.45 57.40 22.53
C GLU A 184 -72.55 58.04 23.93
N THR A 185 -71.46 58.01 24.71
CA THR A 185 -71.43 58.62 26.06
C THR A 185 -71.55 60.14 26.00
N LEU A 186 -70.95 60.80 25.00
CA LEU A 186 -71.16 62.24 24.73
C LEU A 186 -72.63 62.53 24.36
N HIS A 187 -73.21 61.75 23.46
CA HIS A 187 -74.61 61.89 23.03
C HIS A 187 -75.58 61.67 24.20
N ARG A 188 -75.33 60.65 25.02
CA ARG A 188 -76.10 60.36 26.24
C ARG A 188 -75.99 61.50 27.25
N SER A 189 -74.77 61.98 27.52
CA SER A 189 -74.56 63.12 28.43
C SER A 189 -75.31 64.37 27.97
N LYS A 190 -75.31 64.65 26.66
CA LYS A 190 -76.11 65.73 26.05
C LYS A 190 -77.62 65.50 26.20
N LEU A 191 -78.11 64.27 26.08
CA LEU A 191 -79.51 63.92 26.31
C LEU A 191 -79.91 64.10 27.79
N GLU A 192 -79.06 63.67 28.71
CA GLU A 192 -79.23 63.87 30.16
C GLU A 192 -79.20 65.37 30.52
N MET A 193 -78.35 66.18 29.87
CA MET A 193 -78.41 67.65 30.01
C MET A 193 -79.74 68.23 29.53
N HIS A 194 -80.26 67.81 28.37
CA HIS A 194 -81.55 68.30 27.86
C HIS A 194 -82.74 67.85 28.72
N LEU A 195 -82.68 66.65 29.31
CA LEU A 195 -83.69 66.20 30.30
C LEU A 195 -83.64 67.05 31.56
N ASN A 196 -82.46 67.25 32.16
CA ASN A 196 -82.31 68.14 33.33
C ASN A 196 -82.74 69.59 33.03
N GLU A 197 -82.50 70.09 31.81
CA GLU A 197 -82.96 71.40 31.35
C GLU A 197 -84.50 71.46 31.23
N ALA A 198 -85.14 70.40 30.75
CA ALA A 198 -86.59 70.28 30.66
C ALA A 198 -87.24 70.16 32.04
N ASP A 199 -86.72 69.29 32.91
CA ASP A 199 -87.19 69.10 34.28
C ASP A 199 -87.03 70.39 35.10
N SER A 200 -85.94 71.14 34.92
CA SER A 200 -85.75 72.46 35.54
C SER A 200 -86.78 73.49 35.05
N LYS A 201 -87.17 73.46 33.77
CA LYS A 201 -88.26 74.30 33.23
C LYS A 201 -89.63 73.89 33.78
N VAL A 202 -89.91 72.59 33.92
CA VAL A 202 -91.16 72.09 34.52
C VAL A 202 -91.21 72.41 36.01
N ALA A 203 -90.12 72.23 36.75
CA ALA A 203 -90.04 72.55 38.16
C ALA A 203 -90.18 74.06 38.44
N SER A 204 -89.57 74.92 37.60
CA SER A 204 -89.76 76.37 37.71
C SER A 204 -91.18 76.80 37.32
N GLN A 205 -91.80 76.20 36.30
CA GLN A 205 -93.23 76.41 36.00
C GLN A 205 -94.12 76.00 37.18
N LEU A 206 -93.94 74.81 37.76
CA LEU A 206 -94.66 74.36 38.96
C LEU A 206 -94.44 75.28 40.15
N HIS A 207 -93.23 75.81 40.34
CA HIS A 207 -92.95 76.75 41.42
C HIS A 207 -93.67 78.08 41.20
N THR A 208 -93.65 78.62 39.98
CA THR A 208 -94.42 79.82 39.60
C THR A 208 -95.93 79.59 39.69
N GLU A 209 -96.44 78.40 39.36
CA GLU A 209 -97.86 78.07 39.55
C GLU A 209 -98.24 77.97 41.03
N MET A 210 -97.40 77.36 41.88
CA MET A 210 -97.61 77.34 43.33
C MET A 210 -97.56 78.74 43.94
N GLU A 211 -96.62 79.58 43.53
CA GLU A 211 -96.48 80.97 43.98
C GLU A 211 -97.73 81.80 43.60
N ASN A 212 -98.22 81.65 42.36
CA ASN A 212 -99.46 82.27 41.90
C ASN A 212 -100.72 81.72 42.59
N GLN A 213 -100.78 80.43 42.93
CA GLN A 213 -101.92 79.83 43.63
C GLN A 213 -101.97 80.16 45.12
N LEU A 214 -100.82 80.37 45.78
CA LEU A 214 -100.74 80.59 47.23
C LEU A 214 -100.86 82.05 47.65
N GLY A 215 -100.60 83.01 46.76
CA GLY A 215 -100.93 84.43 46.97
C GLY A 215 -100.33 85.08 48.22
N LEU A 216 -99.21 84.54 48.72
CA LEU A 216 -98.62 84.87 50.02
C LEU A 216 -97.19 85.39 49.89
N SER A 217 -97.05 86.72 49.84
CA SER A 217 -95.76 87.37 50.03
C SER A 217 -95.25 87.15 51.46
N SER A 218 -94.04 86.60 51.64
CA SER A 218 -93.28 86.75 52.88
C SER A 218 -91.77 86.67 52.67
N PRO A 219 -90.96 87.37 53.49
CA PRO A 219 -89.58 87.67 53.13
C PRO A 219 -88.52 86.78 53.80
N ALA A 220 -87.37 86.71 53.13
CA ALA A 220 -86.02 86.67 53.69
C ALA A 220 -85.81 86.09 55.11
N LEU A 221 -85.25 84.86 55.16
CA LEU A 221 -84.37 84.45 56.26
C LEU A 221 -82.97 84.12 55.73
N LYS A 222 -81.97 84.70 56.40
CA LYS A 222 -80.56 84.38 56.22
C LYS A 222 -80.22 83.15 57.07
N SER A 223 -79.57 82.15 56.48
CA SER A 223 -78.80 81.14 57.22
C SER A 223 -77.93 80.35 56.24
N GLU A 224 -76.74 79.86 56.58
CA GLU A 224 -75.66 80.45 57.40
C GLU A 224 -74.35 79.81 56.92
N ARG A 225 -73.22 80.52 57.05
CA ARG A 225 -71.95 80.12 56.43
C ARG A 225 -71.14 79.22 57.38
N MET A 226 -71.21 77.91 57.18
CA MET A 226 -70.23 76.97 57.78
C MET A 226 -69.27 76.41 56.73
N THR A 227 -68.01 76.82 56.84
CA THR A 227 -66.86 76.18 56.22
C THR A 227 -66.26 75.16 57.17
N THR A 228 -66.10 73.92 56.74
CA THR A 228 -65.19 72.94 57.36
C THR A 228 -64.41 72.26 56.26
N ASP A 229 -63.09 72.42 56.31
CA ASP A 229 -62.11 71.82 55.42
C ASP A 229 -61.77 70.37 55.83
N GLU A 230 -60.85 69.77 55.06
CA GLU A 230 -60.03 68.60 55.39
C GLU A 230 -60.65 67.17 55.37
N HIS A 231 -60.21 66.46 54.33
CA HIS A 231 -59.41 65.22 54.40
C HIS A 231 -60.03 63.80 54.27
N MET A 232 -59.46 63.10 53.27
CA MET A 232 -59.05 61.69 53.26
C MET A 232 -60.12 60.58 53.25
N SER A 233 -60.36 60.05 52.05
CA SER A 233 -60.44 58.58 51.82
C SER A 233 -60.19 58.25 50.34
N ALA A 234 -58.97 57.81 50.00
CA ALA A 234 -58.65 57.24 48.70
C ALA A 234 -58.90 55.72 48.72
N SER A 235 -60.10 55.29 48.33
CA SER A 235 -60.49 53.87 48.33
C SER A 235 -60.15 53.17 47.01
N THR A 236 -58.88 52.77 46.86
CA THR A 236 -58.46 51.88 45.77
C THR A 236 -58.98 50.45 46.02
N PRO A 237 -59.73 49.82 45.11
CA PRO A 237 -60.22 48.45 45.30
C PRO A 237 -59.08 47.43 45.15
N VAL A 238 -59.06 46.43 46.05
CA VAL A 238 -58.05 45.35 46.07
C VAL A 238 -58.55 44.10 45.36
N LEU A 239 -57.83 43.69 44.31
CA LEU A 239 -57.71 42.30 43.85
C LEU A 239 -56.21 42.10 43.53
N GLN A 240 -55.45 41.49 44.44
CA GLN A 240 -55.24 40.04 44.59
C GLN A 240 -54.36 39.41 43.48
N SER A 241 -53.22 38.91 43.94
CA SER A 241 -52.09 38.26 43.27
C SER A 241 -52.42 36.81 42.82
N PRO A 242 -51.45 35.95 42.39
CA PRO A 242 -50.01 36.17 42.16
C PRO A 242 -49.45 35.54 40.85
N LEU A 243 -48.18 35.83 40.54
CA LEU A 243 -47.16 34.79 40.33
C LEU A 243 -45.75 35.38 40.32
N SER A 244 -44.87 34.84 41.16
CA SER A 244 -43.43 35.13 41.15
C SER A 244 -42.74 34.29 40.08
N LEU A 245 -41.71 34.82 39.42
CA LEU A 245 -40.68 34.02 38.78
C LEU A 245 -39.31 34.68 38.95
N ASP A 246 -38.29 33.87 39.24
CA ASP A 246 -36.99 34.35 39.72
C ASP A 246 -36.17 35.11 38.67
N GLN A 247 -35.39 36.08 39.17
CA GLN A 247 -34.38 36.79 38.39
C GLN A 247 -33.00 36.19 38.70
N THR A 248 -32.54 35.25 37.88
CA THR A 248 -31.16 34.74 37.92
C THR A 248 -30.42 34.97 36.62
N THR A 249 -29.26 35.61 36.72
CA THR A 249 -28.25 35.77 35.67
C THR A 249 -26.90 35.29 36.22
N PRO A 250 -25.89 35.10 35.36
CA PRO A 250 -25.82 34.17 34.25
C PRO A 250 -24.87 32.99 34.62
N PRO A 251 -24.36 32.18 33.67
CA PRO A 251 -23.06 32.56 33.11
C PRO A 251 -22.82 32.17 31.64
N THR A 252 -21.66 32.57 31.16
CA THR A 252 -21.03 32.29 29.85
C THR A 252 -20.70 30.81 29.62
N ASN A 253 -20.58 30.44 28.34
CA ASN A 253 -19.50 29.63 27.74
C ASN A 253 -19.83 28.23 27.15
N GLU A 254 -19.00 27.85 26.18
CA GLU A 254 -18.66 26.51 25.67
C GLU A 254 -19.70 25.60 24.97
N ASN A 255 -19.51 25.50 23.64
CA ASN A 255 -19.34 24.24 22.91
C ASN A 255 -19.65 22.93 23.67
N GLN A 256 -20.79 22.29 23.41
CA GLN A 256 -20.83 20.82 23.28
C GLN A 256 -21.69 20.37 22.09
N ASN A 257 -21.12 19.45 21.31
CA ASN A 257 -21.71 18.84 20.12
C ASN A 257 -22.42 17.54 20.54
N ILE A 258 -23.75 17.57 20.64
CA ILE A 258 -24.56 16.37 20.93
C ILE A 258 -25.66 16.21 19.88
N TYR A 259 -25.41 15.37 18.89
CA TYR A 259 -26.47 14.71 18.14
C TYR A 259 -27.14 13.64 19.03
N SER A 260 -28.46 13.51 18.94
CA SER A 260 -29.18 12.32 19.41
C SER A 260 -30.35 12.03 18.46
N PRO A 261 -30.54 10.77 18.01
CA PRO A 261 -31.49 10.46 16.95
C PRO A 261 -32.90 10.25 17.49
N MET A 262 -33.90 10.89 16.87
CA MET A 262 -35.28 10.43 16.98
C MET A 262 -35.51 9.26 16.03
N ALA A 263 -35.76 8.08 16.59
CA ALA A 263 -36.18 6.91 15.83
C ALA A 263 -37.71 6.86 15.70
N SER A 264 -38.18 6.50 14.50
CA SER A 264 -39.43 5.80 14.16
C SER A 264 -40.67 5.99 15.05
N ALA A 265 -41.77 6.47 14.46
CA ALA A 265 -42.80 5.56 13.93
C ALA A 265 -43.98 6.28 13.24
N ALA A 266 -44.24 5.94 11.98
CA ALA A 266 -45.57 5.94 11.37
C ALA A 266 -45.54 5.01 10.14
N SER A 267 -46.50 4.10 10.02
CA SER A 267 -46.67 3.20 8.88
C SER A 267 -48.12 3.25 8.41
N LEU A 268 -48.35 3.29 7.10
CA LEU A 268 -49.68 3.05 6.52
C LEU A 268 -49.61 2.55 5.06
N HIS A 269 -50.56 1.67 4.78
CA HIS A 269 -50.91 0.92 3.56
C HIS A 269 -51.15 1.78 2.28
N ALA A 270 -51.20 1.25 1.03
CA ALA A 270 -50.91 -0.08 0.45
C ALA A 270 -50.91 -0.07 -1.10
N ALA A 271 -50.33 -1.10 -1.74
CA ALA A 271 -50.74 -1.76 -3.01
C ALA A 271 -49.75 -2.95 -3.26
N THR A 272 -50.07 -4.22 -3.57
CA THR A 272 -50.91 -4.90 -4.59
C THR A 272 -50.56 -4.58 -6.04
N SER A 273 -50.20 -5.52 -6.95
CA SER A 273 -49.93 -6.98 -6.81
C SER A 273 -48.83 -7.47 -7.84
N PRO A 274 -48.94 -8.57 -8.64
CA PRO A 274 -47.98 -9.67 -8.49
C PRO A 274 -47.27 -10.16 -9.79
N SER A 275 -46.24 -11.00 -9.66
CA SER A 275 -45.94 -12.04 -10.68
C SER A 275 -45.16 -13.25 -10.13
N THR A 276 -45.21 -14.36 -10.88
CA THR A 276 -45.00 -15.74 -10.42
C THR A 276 -43.65 -16.36 -10.80
N ARG A 277 -43.12 -17.25 -9.93
CA ARG A 277 -42.57 -18.63 -10.19
C ARG A 277 -41.56 -18.99 -9.07
N ALA A 278 -41.66 -20.09 -8.31
CA ALA A 278 -41.77 -21.52 -8.65
C ALA A 278 -40.56 -21.99 -9.47
N PHE A 279 -39.70 -22.92 -9.04
CA PHE A 279 -39.85 -24.21 -8.37
C PHE A 279 -38.48 -24.59 -7.72
N LYS A 280 -38.21 -25.57 -6.84
CA LYS A 280 -38.87 -26.63 -6.04
C LYS A 280 -37.72 -27.62 -5.68
N ASN A 281 -37.97 -28.62 -4.82
CA ASN A 281 -37.09 -29.79 -4.55
C ASN A 281 -35.79 -29.52 -3.73
N ALA A 282 -35.27 -30.48 -2.95
CA ALA A 282 -35.91 -31.63 -2.28
C ALA A 282 -34.98 -32.16 -1.17
N SER A 283 -35.56 -32.68 -0.07
CA SER A 283 -34.82 -33.37 0.99
C SER A 283 -34.55 -34.84 0.62
N ALA A 284 -33.37 -35.37 0.97
CA ALA A 284 -33.06 -36.80 0.97
C ALA A 284 -32.06 -37.14 2.09
N THR A 285 -32.06 -38.38 2.57
CA THR A 285 -31.49 -38.73 3.90
C THR A 285 -30.87 -40.14 3.91
N ARG A 286 -29.81 -40.36 4.72
CA ARG A 286 -29.28 -41.68 5.19
C ARG A 286 -28.65 -42.59 4.08
N PRO A 287 -28.02 -43.75 4.41
CA PRO A 287 -27.67 -44.35 5.72
C PRO A 287 -26.18 -44.80 5.89
N ARG A 288 -25.92 -45.56 6.98
CA ARG A 288 -24.66 -46.06 7.56
C ARG A 288 -24.40 -47.56 7.28
N SER A 289 -23.13 -47.99 7.20
CA SER A 289 -22.64 -49.37 7.46
C SER A 289 -21.12 -49.34 7.78
N THR A 290 -20.42 -50.18 8.58
CA THR A 290 -20.65 -51.39 9.43
C THR A 290 -20.27 -52.81 8.93
N SER A 291 -18.98 -53.06 8.66
CA SER A 291 -18.30 -54.38 8.80
C SER A 291 -16.88 -54.19 9.38
N PHE A 292 -16.33 -54.92 10.37
CA PHE A 292 -16.22 -56.37 10.71
C PHE A 292 -15.01 -57.10 10.07
N GLY A 293 -14.25 -57.83 10.92
CA GLY A 293 -12.98 -58.53 10.61
C GLY A 293 -11.85 -58.09 11.56
N VAL A 294 -11.61 -58.65 12.75
CA VAL A 294 -11.46 -60.06 13.20
C VAL A 294 -10.14 -60.72 12.78
N GLY A 295 -9.06 -60.31 13.45
CA GLY A 295 -8.14 -61.21 14.17
C GLY A 295 -7.17 -62.13 13.42
N ARG A 296 -5.89 -62.04 13.80
CA ARG A 296 -5.13 -63.17 14.37
C ARG A 296 -3.91 -62.68 15.17
N ARG A 297 -3.47 -63.48 16.14
CA ARG A 297 -2.17 -63.33 16.82
C ARG A 297 -1.25 -64.44 16.32
N SER A 298 0.04 -64.16 16.20
CA SER A 298 1.10 -65.16 16.28
C SER A 298 2.22 -64.61 17.16
N ILE A 299 2.85 -65.49 17.92
CA ILE A 299 3.98 -65.16 18.79
C ILE A 299 5.19 -65.87 18.20
N SER A 300 6.25 -65.12 17.88
CA SER A 300 7.54 -65.68 17.49
C SER A 300 8.66 -64.84 18.09
N THR A 301 9.50 -65.48 18.90
CA THR A 301 10.68 -64.89 19.53
C THR A 301 11.78 -64.65 18.48
N GLY A 302 12.60 -63.61 18.68
CA GLY A 302 13.95 -63.63 18.10
C GLY A 302 14.57 -62.31 17.67
N ARG A 303 15.65 -61.97 18.37
CA ARG A 303 16.91 -61.40 17.85
C ARG A 303 16.93 -59.93 17.38
N ALA A 304 18.01 -59.27 17.77
CA ALA A 304 18.29 -57.86 17.49
C ALA A 304 18.48 -57.57 16.00
N GLY A 305 18.00 -56.41 15.57
CA GLY A 305 18.25 -55.79 14.27
C GLY A 305 17.85 -54.32 14.32
N SER A 306 18.79 -53.43 14.01
CA SER A 306 18.57 -51.98 14.06
C SER A 306 17.82 -51.51 12.83
N ASP A 307 16.54 -51.13 12.97
CA ASP A 307 15.94 -50.13 12.05
C ASP A 307 14.65 -49.53 12.61
N ARG A 308 14.73 -48.30 13.16
CA ARG A 308 13.54 -47.51 13.52
C ARG A 308 13.06 -46.72 12.30
N ARG A 309 12.61 -47.45 11.28
CA ARG A 309 11.83 -46.89 10.15
C ARG A 309 10.52 -46.33 10.69
N ALA A 310 10.54 -45.05 11.08
CA ALA A 310 9.37 -44.36 11.60
C ALA A 310 8.23 -44.43 10.58
N LYS A 311 7.04 -44.85 11.01
CA LYS A 311 5.82 -44.67 10.22
C LYS A 311 5.55 -43.18 10.12
N LEU A 312 5.92 -42.58 8.99
CA LEU A 312 5.46 -41.27 8.60
C LEU A 312 3.94 -41.38 8.39
N VAL A 313 3.17 -40.89 9.36
CA VAL A 313 1.72 -40.69 9.17
C VAL A 313 1.60 -39.42 8.36
N GLU A 314 1.57 -39.57 7.04
CA GLU A 314 1.30 -38.48 6.10
C GLU A 314 -0.18 -38.10 6.20
N SER A 315 -0.49 -37.32 7.24
CA SER A 315 -1.71 -36.52 7.32
C SER A 315 -1.66 -35.46 6.23
N ASN A 316 -2.01 -35.84 5.00
CA ASN A 316 -2.25 -34.91 3.90
C ASN A 316 -3.50 -34.09 4.21
N SER A 317 -3.30 -33.02 4.96
CA SER A 317 -4.27 -31.97 5.23
C SER A 317 -3.80 -30.64 4.62
N ASP A 318 -3.37 -30.68 3.36
CA ASP A 318 -3.31 -29.50 2.48
C ASP A 318 -4.73 -29.16 1.98
N VAL A 319 -5.71 -29.21 2.89
CA VAL A 319 -6.96 -28.47 2.76
C VAL A 319 -6.57 -27.02 3.02
N ALA A 320 -7.00 -26.10 2.14
CA ALA A 320 -6.79 -24.67 2.36
C ALA A 320 -7.44 -24.29 3.71
N ASP A 321 -6.60 -23.89 4.66
CA ASP A 321 -7.00 -23.56 6.02
C ASP A 321 -7.39 -22.08 6.01
N GLU A 322 -8.55 -21.80 5.42
CA GLU A 322 -9.07 -20.48 5.00
C GLU A 322 -9.02 -19.42 6.12
N ASP A 323 -9.08 -19.84 7.38
CA ASP A 323 -9.07 -18.97 8.57
C ASP A 323 -7.70 -18.34 8.91
N LYS A 324 -6.66 -18.50 8.05
CA LYS A 324 -5.29 -18.00 8.29
C LYS A 324 -4.99 -16.70 7.54
N LEU A 325 -5.07 -15.57 8.25
CA LEU A 325 -4.71 -14.25 7.71
C LEU A 325 -3.21 -14.12 7.34
N VAL A 326 -2.30 -14.63 8.17
CA VAL A 326 -0.85 -14.57 7.90
C VAL A 326 -0.09 -15.65 8.67
N SER A 327 1.00 -16.13 8.09
CA SER A 327 2.01 -16.93 8.80
C SER A 327 3.43 -16.63 8.29
N GLY A 328 4.44 -16.92 9.12
CA GLY A 328 5.84 -16.64 8.82
C GLY A 328 6.76 -16.78 10.04
N TYR A 329 8.06 -16.58 9.84
CA TYR A 329 9.03 -16.56 10.94
C TYR A 329 9.22 -15.14 11.50
N LEU A 330 9.01 -14.97 12.82
CA LEU A 330 9.36 -13.75 13.54
C LEU A 330 10.34 -14.04 14.69
N TRP A 331 11.12 -13.03 15.05
CA TRP A 331 11.90 -13.01 16.28
C TRP A 331 11.02 -12.53 17.42
N LYS A 332 10.75 -13.40 18.39
CA LYS A 332 10.00 -13.08 19.61
C LYS A 332 10.95 -12.68 20.73
N ARG A 333 10.70 -11.57 21.43
CA ARG A 333 11.35 -11.28 22.72
C ARG A 333 10.75 -12.16 23.82
N ASP A 334 11.57 -12.79 24.65
CA ASP A 334 11.07 -13.54 25.80
C ASP A 334 10.81 -12.64 27.02
N LYS A 335 9.78 -12.99 27.80
CA LYS A 335 9.37 -12.32 29.04
C LYS A 335 10.22 -12.72 30.26
N SER A 336 11.12 -13.69 30.10
CA SER A 336 12.11 -14.04 31.13
C SER A 336 13.13 -12.90 31.29
N GLY A 337 13.72 -12.75 32.48
CA GLY A 337 14.65 -11.66 32.81
C GLY A 337 15.85 -11.56 31.85
N MET A 338 16.26 -12.69 31.26
CA MET A 338 17.14 -12.70 30.09
C MET A 338 16.36 -12.24 28.85
N LYS A 339 16.48 -10.94 28.50
CA LYS A 339 15.85 -10.20 27.37
C LYS A 339 16.27 -10.70 25.97
N SER A 340 16.31 -12.01 25.77
CA SER A 340 16.72 -12.70 24.56
C SER A 340 15.62 -12.69 23.47
N TRP A 341 16.06 -12.73 22.21
CA TRP A 341 15.19 -12.84 21.05
C TRP A 341 15.31 -14.25 20.46
N LYS A 342 14.18 -14.94 20.24
CA LYS A 342 14.13 -16.29 19.68
C LYS A 342 13.28 -16.32 18.42
N LYS A 343 13.83 -16.84 17.33
CA LYS A 343 13.08 -17.09 16.09
C LYS A 343 12.03 -18.17 16.36
N ARG A 344 10.78 -17.90 15.99
CA ARG A 344 9.63 -18.80 16.10
C ARG A 344 8.81 -18.74 14.82
N TRP A 345 8.14 -19.83 14.48
CA TRP A 345 7.08 -19.77 13.48
C TRP A 345 5.83 -19.20 14.13
N PHE A 346 5.23 -18.18 13.52
CA PHE A 346 4.01 -17.53 13.96
C PHE A 346 2.93 -17.70 12.91
N PHE A 347 1.68 -17.77 13.36
CA PHE A 347 0.50 -17.60 12.53
C PHE A 347 -0.57 -16.79 13.28
N LEU A 348 -1.35 -16.03 12.52
CA LEU A 348 -2.52 -15.28 12.94
C LEU A 348 -3.74 -15.96 12.32
N ASP A 349 -4.66 -16.43 13.16
CA ASP A 349 -5.82 -17.19 12.73
C ASP A 349 -7.12 -16.75 13.45
N GLY A 350 -8.26 -17.05 12.82
CA GLY A 350 -9.60 -16.74 13.30
C GLY A 350 -10.35 -15.70 12.45
N GLY A 351 -11.64 -15.51 12.77
CA GLY A 351 -12.55 -14.60 12.09
C GLY A 351 -13.37 -13.74 13.06
N ASP A 352 -14.37 -13.04 12.54
CA ASP A 352 -15.43 -12.33 13.29
C ASP A 352 -14.95 -11.43 14.46
N GLY A 353 -13.76 -10.83 14.33
CA GLY A 353 -13.18 -9.94 15.34
C GLY A 353 -12.53 -10.64 16.54
N ASN A 354 -12.31 -11.96 16.48
CA ASN A 354 -11.87 -12.81 17.58
C ASN A 354 -10.58 -13.58 17.23
N TYR A 355 -9.56 -12.84 16.76
CA TYR A 355 -8.31 -13.39 16.23
C TYR A 355 -7.34 -13.86 17.32
N HIS A 356 -6.50 -14.85 17.01
CA HIS A 356 -5.48 -15.38 17.91
C HIS A 356 -4.13 -15.44 17.20
N ILE A 357 -3.05 -15.15 17.93
CA ILE A 357 -1.68 -15.38 17.45
C ILE A 357 -1.10 -16.59 18.17
N ARG A 358 -0.70 -17.58 17.38
CA ARG A 358 -0.16 -18.85 17.88
C ARG A 358 1.25 -19.04 17.33
N TYR A 359 2.18 -19.50 18.18
CA TYR A 359 3.59 -19.63 17.81
C TYR A 359 4.22 -20.95 18.24
N SER A 360 5.16 -21.43 17.44
CA SER A 360 5.83 -22.72 17.59
C SER A 360 7.31 -22.66 17.18
N ASP A 361 8.04 -23.78 17.25
CA ASP A 361 9.46 -23.83 16.84
C ASP A 361 9.62 -23.84 15.31
N GLY A 362 8.59 -24.28 14.58
CA GLY A 362 8.53 -24.42 13.12
C GLY A 362 7.12 -24.86 12.66
N PRO A 363 6.78 -24.71 11.36
CA PRO A 363 5.40 -24.78 10.86
C PRO A 363 4.64 -26.08 11.18
N LYS A 364 5.32 -27.23 11.25
CA LYS A 364 4.72 -28.54 11.59
C LYS A 364 5.01 -28.99 13.04
N THR A 365 5.33 -28.05 13.95
CA THR A 365 5.65 -28.35 15.37
C THR A 365 4.54 -27.90 16.33
N LYS A 366 4.46 -28.56 17.51
CA LYS A 366 3.46 -28.23 18.54
C LYS A 366 3.58 -26.76 18.97
N ILE A 367 2.42 -26.08 19.06
CA ILE A 367 2.27 -24.72 19.59
C ILE A 367 2.93 -24.62 20.97
N LYS A 368 3.77 -23.59 21.14
CA LYS A 368 4.54 -23.28 22.37
C LYS A 368 3.88 -22.22 23.22
N GLY A 369 3.00 -21.42 22.62
CA GLY A 369 2.27 -20.36 23.28
C GLY A 369 1.33 -19.66 22.31
N GLU A 370 0.43 -18.89 22.90
CA GLU A 370 -0.71 -18.28 22.25
C GLU A 370 -0.96 -16.91 22.89
N LEU A 371 -1.51 -15.99 22.10
CA LEU A 371 -1.78 -14.63 22.48
C LEU A 371 -3.10 -14.18 21.84
N GLY A 372 -4.14 -14.07 22.66
CA GLY A 372 -5.50 -13.74 22.23
C GLY A 372 -6.47 -13.80 23.42
N PRO A 373 -7.76 -13.48 23.21
CA PRO A 373 -8.33 -13.02 21.94
C PRO A 373 -7.93 -11.58 21.61
N ILE A 374 -7.46 -11.35 20.39
CA ILE A 374 -7.17 -10.03 19.81
C ILE A 374 -8.52 -9.41 19.42
N LYS A 375 -9.15 -8.75 20.39
CA LYS A 375 -10.44 -8.07 20.21
C LYS A 375 -10.28 -6.82 19.36
N ARG A 376 -11.09 -6.72 18.30
CA ARG A 376 -11.24 -5.54 17.46
C ARG A 376 -11.60 -4.29 18.29
N GLY A 377 -10.98 -3.15 17.98
CA GLY A 377 -11.16 -1.86 18.68
C GLY A 377 -10.49 -1.75 20.06
N VAL A 378 -10.05 -2.86 20.66
CA VAL A 378 -9.45 -2.89 22.00
C VAL A 378 -7.94 -3.14 21.94
N SER A 379 -7.52 -4.13 21.15
CA SER A 379 -6.10 -4.49 21.00
C SER A 379 -5.41 -3.51 20.05
N THR A 380 -4.15 -3.16 20.30
CA THR A 380 -3.42 -2.18 19.48
C THR A 380 -2.08 -2.72 18.97
N VAL A 381 -1.69 -2.32 17.76
CA VAL A 381 -0.42 -2.72 17.13
C VAL A 381 0.30 -1.50 16.56
N HIS A 382 1.58 -1.36 16.88
CA HIS A 382 2.43 -0.28 16.36
C HIS A 382 3.87 -0.73 16.12
N GLN A 383 4.53 -0.11 15.15
CA GLN A 383 5.97 -0.30 14.92
C GLN A 383 6.75 0.43 16.03
N THR A 384 7.82 -0.17 16.56
CA THR A 384 8.66 0.45 17.59
C THR A 384 10.12 0.51 17.16
N LYS A 385 10.82 1.55 17.61
CA LYS A 385 12.27 1.77 17.42
C LYS A 385 13.08 1.55 18.70
N GLU A 386 12.47 1.06 19.79
CA GLU A 386 13.11 0.78 21.10
C GLU A 386 14.30 -0.20 21.05
N PHE A 387 14.41 -1.02 20.00
CA PHE A 387 15.38 -2.11 19.91
C PHE A 387 16.34 -1.90 18.73
N PRO A 388 17.36 -1.03 18.84
CA PRO A 388 18.26 -0.72 17.72
C PRO A 388 18.97 -1.96 17.14
N ASN A 389 19.21 -2.99 17.95
CA ASN A 389 19.80 -4.26 17.53
C ASN A 389 18.82 -5.21 16.80
N LYS A 390 17.57 -4.77 16.57
CA LYS A 390 16.54 -5.47 15.81
C LYS A 390 15.72 -4.46 14.97
N PRO A 391 16.09 -4.22 13.70
CA PRO A 391 15.19 -3.51 12.79
C PRO A 391 13.87 -4.27 12.66
N TYR A 392 12.85 -3.59 12.13
CA TYR A 392 11.55 -4.20 11.84
C TYR A 392 10.83 -4.76 13.09
N CYS A 393 10.95 -4.08 14.23
CA CYS A 393 10.19 -4.39 15.44
C CYS A 393 8.77 -3.81 15.44
N PHE A 394 7.83 -4.56 16.00
CA PHE A 394 6.51 -4.09 16.38
C PHE A 394 6.11 -4.59 17.78
N VAL A 395 5.19 -3.86 18.41
CA VAL A 395 4.51 -4.26 19.65
C VAL A 395 3.04 -4.49 19.35
N LEU A 396 2.51 -5.58 19.88
CA LEU A 396 1.09 -5.87 19.92
C LEU A 396 0.65 -5.95 21.39
N HIS A 397 -0.31 -5.12 21.77
CA HIS A 397 -0.99 -5.16 23.06
C HIS A 397 -2.33 -5.86 22.90
N VAL A 398 -2.51 -6.99 23.58
CA VAL A 398 -3.77 -7.74 23.58
C VAL A 398 -4.52 -7.39 24.87
N GLY A 399 -5.52 -6.52 24.72
CA GLY A 399 -6.07 -5.70 25.81
C GLY A 399 -5.90 -4.20 25.50
N GLY A 400 -6.65 -3.36 26.21
CA GLY A 400 -6.57 -1.91 26.02
C GLY A 400 -5.23 -1.35 26.47
N HIS A 401 -4.74 -0.28 25.85
CA HIS A 401 -3.48 0.37 26.25
C HIS A 401 -3.51 0.85 27.71
N GLN A 402 -4.71 1.12 28.25
CA GLN A 402 -4.92 1.55 29.64
C GLN A 402 -4.74 0.43 30.68
N ASP A 403 -4.66 -0.84 30.28
CA ASP A 403 -4.40 -1.97 31.18
C ASP A 403 -2.88 -2.24 31.31
N PRO A 404 -2.19 -1.82 32.39
CA PRO A 404 -0.75 -2.08 32.56
C PRO A 404 -0.41 -3.57 32.73
N GLY A 405 -1.41 -4.43 32.98
CA GLY A 405 -1.28 -5.89 32.99
C GLY A 405 -1.45 -6.56 31.62
N ALA A 406 -1.81 -5.82 30.55
CA ALA A 406 -2.19 -6.40 29.26
C ALA A 406 -1.07 -7.27 28.63
N PRO A 407 -1.38 -8.51 28.21
CA PRO A 407 -0.45 -9.38 27.49
C PRO A 407 0.15 -8.73 26.22
N SER A 408 1.33 -8.13 26.40
CA SER A 408 2.08 -7.49 25.33
C SER A 408 3.05 -8.47 24.67
N LEU A 409 3.17 -8.42 23.34
CA LEU A 409 4.10 -9.17 22.50
C LEU A 409 5.01 -8.21 21.75
N TYR A 410 6.31 -8.36 21.96
CA TYR A 410 7.35 -7.69 21.17
C TYR A 410 7.90 -8.70 20.15
N ALA A 411 7.76 -8.38 18.87
CA ALA A 411 8.18 -9.22 17.76
C ALA A 411 8.95 -8.41 16.71
N ALA A 412 9.85 -9.05 15.97
CA ALA A 412 10.59 -8.43 14.88
C ALA A 412 10.62 -9.33 13.63
N ALA A 413 10.46 -8.71 12.46
CA ALA A 413 10.56 -9.37 11.17
C ALA A 413 12.03 -9.63 10.77
N SER A 414 12.24 -10.22 9.59
CA SER A 414 13.58 -10.43 9.01
C SER A 414 13.93 -9.43 7.91
N ASN A 415 12.95 -8.68 7.39
CA ASN A 415 13.04 -7.71 6.30
C ASN A 415 11.79 -6.80 6.33
N ASP A 416 11.78 -5.73 5.52
CA ASP A 416 10.66 -4.78 5.41
C ASP A 416 9.33 -5.40 4.92
N GLN A 417 9.39 -6.29 3.92
CA GLN A 417 8.20 -6.93 3.35
C GLN A 417 7.44 -7.77 4.39
N ASP A 418 8.17 -8.54 5.21
CA ASP A 418 7.59 -9.30 6.33
C ASP A 418 6.93 -8.38 7.37
N ILE A 419 7.56 -7.27 7.80
CA ILE A 419 6.90 -6.38 8.78
C ILE A 419 5.67 -5.69 8.19
N LEU A 420 5.71 -5.23 6.93
CA LEU A 420 4.54 -4.63 6.28
C LEU A 420 3.37 -5.64 6.21
N LYS A 421 3.65 -6.87 5.78
CA LYS A 421 2.67 -7.97 5.74
C LYS A 421 2.07 -8.28 7.13
N TRP A 422 2.90 -8.35 8.17
CA TRP A 422 2.44 -8.59 9.54
C TRP A 422 1.67 -7.39 10.12
N LEU A 423 2.13 -6.16 9.93
CA LEU A 423 1.42 -4.96 10.40
C LEU A 423 0.07 -4.79 9.71
N PHE A 424 -0.03 -5.08 8.41
CA PHE A 424 -1.29 -5.06 7.67
C PHE A 424 -2.31 -6.05 8.26
N ALA A 425 -1.95 -7.34 8.32
CA ALA A 425 -2.83 -8.39 8.85
C ALA A 425 -3.22 -8.13 10.32
N LEU A 426 -2.29 -7.61 11.15
CA LEU A 426 -2.59 -7.25 12.53
C LEU A 426 -3.50 -6.03 12.64
N ARG A 427 -3.38 -5.03 11.77
CA ARG A 427 -4.31 -3.88 11.73
C ARG A 427 -5.72 -4.27 11.28
N VAL A 428 -5.86 -5.26 10.39
CA VAL A 428 -7.16 -5.86 10.03
C VAL A 428 -7.78 -6.60 11.23
N ALA A 429 -6.96 -7.36 11.96
CA ALA A 429 -7.38 -8.10 13.14
C ALA A 429 -7.83 -7.17 14.30
N THR A 430 -7.04 -6.11 14.59
CA THR A 430 -7.44 -5.09 15.57
C THR A 430 -8.54 -4.16 15.06
N GLY A 431 -8.83 -4.15 13.75
CA GLY A 431 -9.74 -3.20 13.10
C GLY A 431 -9.24 -1.76 13.08
N ALA A 432 -7.97 -1.51 13.41
CA ALA A 432 -7.31 -0.22 13.17
C ALA A 432 -7.17 0.08 11.66
N TYR A 433 -7.21 -0.96 10.82
CA TYR A 433 -7.45 -0.85 9.39
C TYR A 433 -8.78 -1.53 9.06
N GLN A 434 -9.84 -0.72 9.02
CA GLN A 434 -11.00 -1.02 8.20
C GLN A 434 -10.57 -0.80 6.74
N PRO A 435 -10.56 -1.81 5.84
CA PRO A 435 -10.62 -1.51 4.42
C PRO A 435 -11.87 -0.66 4.18
N LYS A 436 -11.78 0.42 3.40
CA LYS A 436 -12.93 1.30 3.12
C LYS A 436 -13.99 0.57 2.29
N ALA A 437 -14.86 -0.18 2.95
CA ALA A 437 -15.95 -0.94 2.35
C ALA A 437 -17.12 -0.02 1.95
N SER A 438 -16.85 0.91 1.02
CA SER A 438 -17.79 1.80 0.31
C SER A 438 -18.85 2.53 1.16
N SER A 439 -18.68 2.61 2.48
CA SER A 439 -19.59 3.28 3.40
C SER A 439 -19.14 4.72 3.67
N SER A 440 -19.67 5.63 2.85
CA SER A 440 -19.92 7.03 3.19
C SER A 440 -20.06 7.33 4.70
N GLN A 441 -19.05 7.95 5.32
CA GLN A 441 -19.16 9.12 6.23
C GLN A 441 -17.82 9.50 6.92
N ASN A 442 -17.71 10.78 7.27
CA ASN A 442 -16.82 11.35 8.30
C ASN A 442 -15.29 11.16 8.14
N ALA A 443 -14.69 11.88 7.20
CA ALA A 443 -13.24 12.11 7.12
C ALA A 443 -12.87 13.57 6.74
N ALA A 444 -13.67 14.55 7.15
CA ALA A 444 -13.48 15.96 6.84
C ALA A 444 -12.95 16.74 8.06
N SER A 445 -11.63 16.90 8.19
CA SER A 445 -11.02 17.82 9.18
C SER A 445 -9.52 18.13 9.00
N LEU A 446 -8.73 17.32 8.26
CA LEU A 446 -7.27 17.26 8.45
C LEU A 446 -6.40 17.34 7.17
N THR A 447 -6.91 17.90 6.06
CA THR A 447 -6.20 17.89 4.76
C THR A 447 -6.10 19.22 4.01
N SER A 448 -6.58 20.35 4.56
CA SER A 448 -6.45 21.65 3.88
C SER A 448 -4.99 22.15 3.83
N SER A 449 -4.31 22.22 4.98
CA SER A 449 -2.99 22.87 5.09
C SER A 449 -1.87 22.22 4.23
N ASN A 450 -1.96 20.93 3.92
CA ASN A 450 -0.94 20.24 3.12
C ASN A 450 -1.08 20.49 1.61
N ARG A 451 -2.19 21.07 1.16
CA ARG A 451 -2.42 21.33 -0.27
C ARG A 451 -1.75 22.63 -0.72
N ASP A 452 -1.95 23.69 0.04
CA ASP A 452 -1.42 25.02 -0.28
C ASP A 452 0.12 25.00 -0.33
N GLU A 453 0.74 24.29 0.63
CA GLU A 453 2.19 24.03 0.68
C GLU A 453 2.73 23.24 -0.51
N GLN A 454 1.91 22.49 -1.26
CA GLN A 454 2.33 21.75 -2.45
C GLN A 454 2.16 22.59 -3.71
N GLU A 455 1.03 23.31 -3.86
CA GLU A 455 0.81 24.22 -4.98
C GLU A 455 1.82 25.40 -5.01
N GLU A 456 2.40 25.76 -3.86
CA GLU A 456 3.52 26.73 -3.79
C GLU A 456 4.86 26.13 -4.28
N LYS A 457 5.21 24.91 -3.87
CA LYS A 457 6.44 24.22 -4.31
C LYS A 457 6.42 23.89 -5.81
N ASP A 458 5.26 23.50 -6.33
CA ASP A 458 5.08 23.20 -7.75
C ASP A 458 5.21 24.49 -8.60
N ARG A 459 4.80 25.65 -8.06
CA ARG A 459 5.05 26.97 -8.68
C ARG A 459 6.52 27.38 -8.65
N GLU A 460 7.21 27.18 -7.53
CA GLU A 460 8.64 27.49 -7.42
C GLU A 460 9.46 26.65 -8.41
N MET A 461 9.15 25.36 -8.55
CA MET A 461 9.78 24.49 -9.55
C MET A 461 9.49 24.92 -10.99
N ALA A 462 8.25 25.34 -11.30
CA ALA A 462 7.90 25.86 -12.62
C ALA A 462 8.65 27.16 -12.96
N LEU A 463 8.82 28.08 -11.99
CA LEU A 463 9.61 29.30 -12.16
C LEU A 463 11.11 29.01 -12.32
N MET A 464 11.63 28.00 -11.61
CA MET A 464 13.03 27.59 -11.73
C MET A 464 13.33 27.04 -13.13
N LEU A 465 12.44 26.18 -13.66
CA LEU A 465 12.54 25.67 -15.04
C LEU A 465 12.42 26.79 -16.08
N ALA A 466 11.48 27.72 -15.89
CA ALA A 466 11.28 28.88 -16.77
C ALA A 466 12.40 29.95 -16.69
N SER A 467 13.44 29.76 -15.87
CA SER A 467 14.67 30.58 -15.93
C SER A 467 15.92 29.79 -16.37
N MET A 468 15.72 28.57 -16.89
CA MET A 468 16.75 27.77 -17.56
C MET A 468 16.60 27.72 -19.10
N GLU A 469 15.53 28.34 -19.63
CA GLU A 469 15.32 28.62 -21.07
C GLU A 469 15.72 30.07 -21.41
#